data_AF-A0A1Y2K060-F1
#
_entry.id   AF-A0A1Y2K060-F1
#
_cell.length_a   1.000
_cell.length_b   1.000
_cell.length_c   1.000
_cell.angle_alpha   90.00
_cell.angle_beta   90.00
_cell.angle_gamma   90.00
#
_symmetry.space_group_name_H-M   'P 1'
#
loop_
_entity.id
_entity.type
_entity.pdbx_description
1 polymer ?
#
loop_
_entity_poly.entity_id
_entity_poly.type
_entity_poly.pdbx_seq_one_letter_code
_entity_poly.pdbx_strand_id
1 'polypeptide(L)' 'MTVPPRCADPEQAQPYFAQLRQLAEQAAGWNLPGVEMNELSMGMSGDFAVAIAEGATLIRIGSALFGGR' A
#
# COMPACT_ATOMS: atom_id res chain seq x y z
N MET A 1 -4.30 4.58 2.86
CA MET A 1 -3.64 3.40 3.48
C MET A 1 -4.49 2.18 3.21
N THR A 2 -3.88 1.02 3.00
CA THR A 2 -4.63 -0.25 2.96
C THR A 2 -3.83 -1.40 3.59
N VAL A 3 -4.55 -2.42 4.04
CA VAL A 3 -4.06 -3.71 4.50
C VAL A 3 -4.89 -4.80 3.80
N PRO A 4 -4.33 -5.51 2.82
CA PRO A 4 -5.03 -6.57 2.11
C PRO A 4 -5.37 -7.76 3.02
N PRO A 5 -6.31 -8.63 2.61
CA PRO A 5 -6.52 -9.91 3.27
C PRO A 5 -5.24 -10.73 3.32
N ARG A 6 -5.07 -11.49 4.42
CA ARG A 6 -3.93 -12.39 4.55
C ARG A 6 -4.05 -13.51 3.52
N CYS A 7 -3.09 -13.58 2.62
CA CYS A 7 -2.98 -14.59 1.58
C CYS A 7 -1.61 -15.29 1.69
N ALA A 8 -1.52 -16.51 1.12
CA ALA A 8 -0.26 -17.23 1.05
C ALA A 8 0.63 -16.71 -0.09
N ASP A 9 0.01 -16.25 -1.17
CA ASP A 9 0.66 -15.68 -2.33
C ASP A 9 0.57 -14.14 -2.29
N PRO A 10 1.70 -13.42 -2.14
CA PRO A 10 1.73 -11.96 -2.09
C PRO A 10 1.12 -11.28 -3.31
N GLU A 11 1.13 -11.91 -4.49
CA GLU A 11 0.57 -11.33 -5.72
C GLU A 11 -0.95 -11.10 -5.60
N GLN A 12 -1.63 -11.85 -4.73
CA GLN A 12 -3.06 -11.63 -4.47
C GLN A 12 -3.36 -10.28 -3.78
N ALA A 13 -2.34 -9.61 -3.24
CA ALA A 13 -2.45 -8.26 -2.69
C ALA A 13 -2.51 -7.18 -3.79
N GLN A 14 -1.98 -7.46 -4.98
CA GLN A 14 -1.87 -6.52 -6.09
C GLN A 14 -3.18 -5.76 -6.41
N PRO A 15 -4.36 -6.40 -6.59
CA PRO A 15 -5.59 -5.66 -6.92
C PRO A 15 -5.99 -4.64 -5.84
N TYR A 16 -5.66 -4.90 -4.56
CA TYR A 16 -5.96 -3.98 -3.47
C TYR A 16 -5.04 -2.75 -3.49
N PHE A 17 -3.76 -2.93 -3.83
CA PHE A 17 -2.80 -1.84 -3.96
C PHE A 17 -3.10 -0.99 -5.20
N ALA A 18 -3.42 -1.62 -6.33
CA ALA A 18 -3.86 -0.93 -7.54
C ALA A 18 -5.12 -0.07 -7.29
N GLN A 19 -6.11 -0.61 -6.57
CA GLN A 19 -7.31 0.15 -6.19
C GLN A 19 -7.00 1.33 -5.26
N LEU A 20 -6.08 1.16 -4.29
CA LEU A 20 -5.69 2.26 -3.42
C LEU A 20 -5.02 3.39 -4.22
N ARG A 21 -4.13 3.05 -5.17
CA ARG A 21 -3.49 4.04 -6.05
C ARG A 21 -4.54 4.81 -6.88
N GLN A 22 -5.47 4.10 -7.51
CA GLN A 22 -6.56 4.73 -8.26
C GLN A 22 -7.41 5.67 -7.39
N LEU A 23 -7.73 5.26 -6.16
CA LEU A 23 -8.46 6.11 -5.22
C LEU A 23 -7.67 7.36 -4.83
N ALA A 24 -6.36 7.25 -4.65
CA ALA A 24 -5.50 8.39 -4.36
C ALA A 24 -5.43 9.37 -5.55
N GLU A 25 -5.29 8.86 -6.77
CA GLU A 25 -5.32 9.65 -8.01
C GLU A 25 -6.66 10.38 -8.18
N GLN A 26 -7.78 9.70 -7.91
CA GLN A 26 -9.12 10.31 -7.95
C GLN A 26 -9.27 11.41 -6.89
N ALA A 27 -8.84 11.15 -5.66
CA ALA A 27 -8.91 12.12 -4.58
C ALA A 27 -8.01 13.35 -4.85
N ALA A 28 -6.83 13.15 -5.45
CA ALA A 28 -5.98 14.24 -5.90
C ALA A 28 -6.72 15.15 -6.91
N GLY A 29 -7.48 14.54 -7.83
CA GLY A 29 -8.30 15.26 -8.82
C GLY A 29 -9.42 16.12 -8.23
N TRP A 30 -9.79 15.93 -6.95
CA TRP A 30 -10.79 16.76 -6.28
C TRP A 30 -10.27 18.15 -5.89
N ASN A 31 -8.94 18.37 -5.93
CA ASN A 31 -8.30 19.66 -5.65
C ASN A 31 -8.78 20.31 -4.34
N LEU A 32 -8.91 19.50 -3.28
CA LEU A 32 -9.36 19.98 -1.97
C LEU A 32 -8.32 20.92 -1.36
N PRO A 33 -8.71 22.12 -0.85
CA PRO A 33 -7.77 23.05 -0.23
C PRO A 33 -7.02 22.42 0.94
N GLY A 34 -5.68 22.50 0.90
CA GLY A 34 -4.81 21.99 1.97
C GLY A 34 -4.68 20.46 2.01
N VAL A 35 -5.11 19.74 0.97
CA VAL A 35 -4.98 18.28 0.88
C VAL A 35 -4.05 17.92 -0.29
N GLU A 36 -3.05 17.09 -0.01
CA GLU A 36 -2.16 16.50 -1.00
C GLU A 36 -2.17 14.97 -0.87
N MET A 37 -2.27 14.25 -1.99
CA MET A 37 -2.33 12.78 -2.04
C MET A 37 -1.01 12.18 -2.53
N ASN A 38 0.10 12.62 -1.93
CA ASN A 38 1.45 12.22 -2.36
C ASN A 38 1.89 10.86 -1.79
N GLU A 39 1.19 10.35 -0.77
CA GLU A 39 1.64 9.20 0.00
C GLU A 39 0.71 7.98 -0.15
N LEU A 40 1.31 6.84 -0.50
CA LEU A 40 0.65 5.54 -0.56
C LEU A 40 1.22 4.62 0.52
N SER A 41 0.62 4.70 1.71
CA SER A 41 0.97 3.79 2.82
C SER A 41 0.33 2.41 2.64
N MET A 42 1.08 1.47 2.06
CA MET A 42 0.65 0.10 1.77
C MET A 42 1.85 -0.84 1.71
N GLY A 43 1.64 -2.13 1.97
CA GLY A 43 2.71 -3.12 2.09
C GLY A 43 3.19 -3.34 3.54
N MET A 44 3.31 -4.59 3.90
CA MET A 44 3.80 -5.15 5.16
C MET A 44 4.84 -6.24 4.89
N SER A 45 5.38 -6.88 5.94
CA SER A 45 6.45 -7.89 5.82
C SER A 45 6.24 -8.96 4.75
N GLY A 46 4.99 -9.33 4.42
CA GLY A 46 4.68 -10.40 3.47
C GLY A 46 4.41 -9.97 2.03
N ASP A 47 4.15 -8.68 1.79
CA ASP A 47 3.62 -8.19 0.51
C ASP A 47 4.23 -6.84 0.07
N PHE A 48 5.25 -6.34 0.78
CA PHE A 48 5.87 -5.05 0.49
C PHE A 48 6.49 -4.95 -0.92
N ALA A 49 6.99 -6.06 -1.49
CA ALA A 49 7.56 -6.05 -2.84
C ALA A 49 6.48 -5.74 -3.89
N VAL A 50 5.30 -6.37 -3.77
CA VAL A 50 4.14 -6.11 -4.62
C VAL A 50 3.62 -4.69 -4.40
N ALA A 51 3.59 -4.24 -3.14
CA ALA A 51 3.21 -2.86 -2.80
C ALA A 51 4.14 -1.82 -3.47
N ILE A 52 5.46 -2.03 -3.47
CA ILE A 52 6.43 -1.15 -4.15
C ILE A 52 6.18 -1.14 -5.66
N ALA A 53 5.95 -2.30 -6.27
CA ALA A 53 5.63 -2.40 -7.70
C ALA A 53 4.37 -1.61 -8.08
N GLU A 54 3.40 -1.52 -7.16
CA GLU A 54 2.16 -0.75 -7.30
C GLU A 54 2.28 0.71 -6.83
N GLY A 55 3.48 1.19 -6.51
CA GLY A 55 3.75 2.60 -6.21
C GLY A 55 3.69 2.99 -4.74
N ALA A 56 3.85 2.06 -3.81
CA ALA A 56 3.94 2.39 -2.38
C ALA A 56 5.10 3.36 -2.10
N THR A 57 4.81 4.44 -1.39
CA THR A 57 5.82 5.41 -0.89
C THR A 57 6.19 5.14 0.56
N LEU A 58 5.32 4.44 1.30
CA LEU A 58 5.51 4.10 2.71
C LEU A 58 5.10 2.65 2.98
N ILE A 59 6.08 1.79 3.24
CA ILE A 59 5.89 0.39 3.66
C ILE A 59 6.05 0.23 5.18
N ARG A 60 5.42 -0.81 5.75
CA ARG A 60 5.40 -1.04 7.21
C ARG A 60 5.95 -2.42 7.56
N ILE A 61 7.24 -2.50 7.88
CA ILE A 61 7.91 -3.80 8.10
C ILE A 61 8.05 -4.11 9.59
N GLY A 62 7.54 -5.27 9.99
CA GLY A 62 7.62 -5.78 11.37
C GLY A 62 8.42 -7.07 11.42
N SER A 63 7.75 -8.22 11.28
CA SER A 63 8.34 -9.55 11.36
C SER A 63 9.54 -9.81 10.42
N ALA A 64 9.61 -9.15 9.26
CA ALA A 64 10.76 -9.28 8.37
C ALA A 64 12.03 -8.61 8.92
N LEU A 65 11.90 -7.61 9.80
CA LEU A 65 13.02 -6.96 10.49
C LEU A 65 13.30 -7.57 11.86
N PHE A 66 12.24 -7.88 12.62
CA PHE A 66 12.34 -8.24 14.04
C PHE A 66 12.07 -9.73 14.34
N GLY A 67 11.70 -10.53 13.35
CA GLY A 67 11.35 -11.95 13.53
C GLY A 67 9.93 -12.18 14.07
N GLY A 68 9.61 -13.44 14.35
CA GLY A 68 8.39 -13.85 15.04
C GLY A 68 8.45 -13.55 16.54
N ARG A 69 7.29 -13.47 17.19
CA ARG A 69 7.17 -13.41 18.65
C ARG A 69 6.76 -14.75 19.19
#